data_AF-A0A0Q5B7V5-F1
#
_entry.id   AF-A0A0Q5B7V5-F1
#
_cell.length_a   1.000
_cell.length_b   1.000
_cell.length_c   1.000
_cell.angle_alpha   90.00
_cell.angle_beta   90.00
_cell.angle_gamma   90.00
#
_symmetry.space_group_name_H-M   'P 1'
#
loop_
_entity.id
_entity.type
_entity.pdbx_description
1 polymer ?
#
loop_
_entity_poly.entity_id
_entity_poly.type
_entity_poly.pdbx_seq_one_letter_code
_entity_poly.pdbx_strand_id
1 'polypeptide(L)' 'MNPFDGKPGLYNRINRAIYSFTGPAHVGIGRPEEPYVAPADPACPLCGRPMAQHSIDRSGERTQLHCPRD' A
#
# COMPACT_ATOMS: atom_id res chain seq x y z
N MET A 1 19.93 6.08 -11.98
CA MET A 1 20.61 4.89 -12.53
C MET A 1 19.56 3.93 -13.03
N ASN A 2 19.61 3.51 -14.30
CA ASN A 2 18.63 2.57 -14.84
C ASN A 2 19.04 1.14 -14.44
N PRO A 3 18.20 0.37 -13.73
CA PRO A 3 18.57 -0.95 -13.22
C PRO A 3 18.72 -2.01 -14.32
N PHE A 4 18.42 -1.68 -15.58
CA PHE A 4 18.53 -2.55 -16.74
C PHE A 4 19.78 -2.28 -17.59
N ASP A 5 20.62 -1.30 -17.23
CA ASP A 5 21.88 -1.03 -17.93
C ASP A 5 22.85 -2.21 -17.79
N GLY A 6 23.47 -2.61 -18.90
CA GLY A 6 24.44 -3.72 -18.96
C GLY A 6 23.83 -5.13 -18.87
N LYS A 7 22.51 -5.28 -18.70
CA LYS A 7 21.85 -6.60 -18.60
C LYS A 7 21.50 -7.18 -19.98
N PRO A 8 21.90 -8.44 -20.30
CA PRO A 8 21.65 -9.05 -21.60
C PRO A 8 20.20 -9.54 -21.76
N GLY A 9 19.78 -9.78 -23.01
CA GLY A 9 18.49 -10.39 -23.33
C GLY A 9 17.39 -9.41 -23.76
N LEU A 10 16.40 -9.94 -24.49
CA LEU A 10 15.30 -9.16 -25.09
C LEU A 10 14.48 -8.41 -24.02
N TYR A 11 14.10 -9.09 -22.94
CA TYR A 11 13.36 -8.50 -21.84
C TYR A 11 14.08 -7.31 -21.20
N ASN A 12 15.39 -7.43 -20.97
CA ASN A 12 16.18 -6.35 -20.39
C ASN A 12 16.33 -5.16 -21.34
N ARG A 13 16.43 -5.40 -22.66
CA ARG A 13 16.43 -4.32 -23.67
C ARG A 13 15.11 -3.53 -23.67
N ILE A 14 13.99 -4.24 -23.61
CA ILE A 14 12.65 -3.62 -23.56
C ILE A 14 12.49 -2.84 -22.25
N ASN A 15 12.78 -3.46 -21.10
CA ASN A 15 12.69 -2.81 -19.80
C ASN A 15 13.59 -1.58 -19.69
N ARG A 16 14.79 -1.62 -20.26
CA ARG A 16 15.68 -0.45 -20.32
C ARG A 16 15.05 0.72 -21.07
N ALA A 17 14.42 0.46 -22.23
CA ALA A 17 13.75 1.49 -23.02
C ALA A 17 12.55 2.08 -22.27
N ILE A 18 11.69 1.23 -21.70
CA ILE A 18 10.51 1.66 -20.92
C ILE A 18 10.93 2.49 -19.71
N TYR A 19 11.92 2.03 -18.94
CA TYR A 19 12.39 2.70 -17.73
C TYR A 19 12.91 4.12 -18.00
N SER A 20 13.48 4.38 -19.18
CA SER A 20 13.90 5.74 -19.57
C SER A 20 12.74 6.73 -19.69
N PHE A 21 11.51 6.25 -19.93
CA PHE A 21 10.32 7.09 -20.02
C PHE A 21 9.51 7.08 -18.72
N THR A 22 9.39 5.93 -18.05
CA THR A 22 8.56 5.79 -16.85
C THR A 22 9.29 6.18 -15.57
N GLY A 23 10.63 6.14 -15.59
CA GLY A 23 11.46 6.36 -14.42
C GLY A 23 11.36 5.22 -13.40
N PRO A 24 11.95 5.42 -12.20
CA PRO A 24 11.76 4.51 -11.07
C PRO A 24 10.28 4.44 -10.68
N ALA A 25 9.88 3.32 -10.08
CA ALA A 25 8.60 3.27 -9.38
C ALA A 25 8.55 4.41 -8.36
N HIS A 26 7.46 5.19 -8.37
CA HIS A 26 7.21 6.21 -7.37
C HIS A 26 6.91 5.53 -6.03
N VAL A 27 7.97 5.19 -5.28
CA VAL A 27 7.84 4.83 -3.87
C VAL A 27 7.69 6.16 -3.12
N GLY A 28 6.47 6.69 -3.10
CA GLY A 28 6.13 7.95 -2.45
C GLY A 28 6.14 9.18 -3.36
N ILE A 29 5.96 10.34 -2.74
CA ILE A 29 5.70 11.66 -3.33
C ILE A 29 6.97 12.41 -3.81
N GLY A 30 8.05 11.68 -4.12
CA GLY A 30 9.29 12.25 -4.67
C GLY A 30 10.15 13.04 -3.68
N ARG A 31 9.88 12.94 -2.38
CA ARG A 31 10.67 13.52 -1.27
C ARG A 31 10.78 12.50 -0.13
N PRO A 32 11.77 12.64 0.77
CA PRO A 32 11.81 11.83 1.99
C PRO A 32 10.47 11.91 2.72
N GLU A 33 9.89 10.76 3.02
CA GLU A 33 8.69 10.63 3.84
C GLU A 33 9.05 9.99 5.17
N GLU A 34 8.52 10.53 6.25
CA GLU A 34 8.60 9.87 7.54
C GLU A 34 7.78 8.57 7.49
N PRO A 35 8.15 7.54 8.29
CA PRO A 35 7.35 6.34 8.43
C PRO A 35 5.90 6.69 8.79
N TYR A 36 4.95 5.96 8.22
CA TYR A 36 3.55 6.10 8.60
C TYR A 36 3.39 5.86 10.11
N VAL A 37 2.80 6.83 10.81
CA VAL A 37 2.41 6.72 12.21
C VAL A 37 0.91 6.52 12.27
N ALA A 38 0.48 5.35 12.72
CA ALA A 38 -0.94 5.08 12.93
C ALA A 38 -1.50 6.02 14.03
N PRO A 39 -2.72 6.55 13.87
CA PRO A 39 -3.41 7.23 14.96
C PRO A 39 -3.52 6.31 16.18
N ALA A 40 -3.37 6.86 17.39
CA ALA A 40 -3.51 6.09 18.62
C ALA A 40 -4.92 5.48 18.75
N ASP A 41 -5.95 6.25 18.40
CA ASP A 41 -7.35 5.83 18.42
C ASP A 41 -8.00 6.05 17.05
N PRO A 42 -7.84 5.10 16.10
CA PRO A 42 -8.44 5.22 14.79
C PRO A 42 -9.97 5.10 14.86
N ALA A 43 -10.66 6.00 14.19
CA ALA A 43 -12.11 5.96 14.01
C ALA A 43 -12.49 5.09 12.79
N CYS A 44 -13.61 4.39 12.89
CA CYS A 44 -14.16 3.64 11.77
C CYS A 44 -14.66 4.58 10.67
N PRO A 45 -14.23 4.40 9.40
CA PRO A 45 -14.65 5.28 8.31
C PRO A 45 -16.13 5.12 7.94
N LEU A 46 -16.80 4.06 8.41
CA LEU A 46 -18.21 3.78 8.14
C LEU A 46 -19.15 4.34 9.22
N CYS A 47 -18.81 4.13 10.51
CA CYS A 47 -19.68 4.50 11.63
C CYS A 47 -19.13 5.61 12.54
N GLY A 48 -17.88 6.04 12.33
CA GLY A 48 -17.22 7.09 13.11
C GLY A 48 -16.75 6.69 14.51
N ARG A 49 -17.07 5.48 14.99
CA ARG A 49 -16.72 5.03 16.35
C ARG A 49 -15.30 4.48 16.47
N PRO A 50 -14.71 4.44 17.69
CA PRO A 50 -13.40 3.86 17.91
C PRO A 50 -13.31 2.42 17.37
N MET A 51 -12.26 2.11 16.63
CA MET A 51 -12.08 0.78 16.03
C MET A 51 -12.00 -0.32 17.11
N ALA A 52 -11.52 0.03 18.31
CA ALA A 52 -11.49 -0.86 19.47
C ALA A 52 -12.86 -1.40 19.92
N GLN A 53 -13.97 -0.77 19.53
CA GLN A 53 -15.33 -1.22 19.85
C GLN A 53 -15.89 -2.24 18.85
N HIS A 54 -15.18 -2.52 17.75
CA HIS A 54 -15.66 -3.42 16.71
C HIS A 54 -15.35 -4.88 17.04
N SER A 55 -16.25 -5.78 16.67
CA SER A 55 -15.97 -7.22 16.73
C SER A 55 -15.46 -7.72 15.37
N ILE A 56 -14.42 -8.54 15.40
CA ILE A 56 -13.84 -9.17 14.21
C ILE A 56 -14.23 -10.63 14.19
N ASP A 57 -15.11 -11.02 13.27
CA ASP A 57 -15.50 -12.41 13.04
C ASP A 57 -14.55 -13.05 12.02
N ARG A 58 -13.90 -14.14 12.42
CA ARG A 58 -12.96 -14.92 11.60
C ARG A 58 -13.46 -16.34 11.32
N SER A 59 -14.73 -16.64 11.60
CA SER A 59 -15.29 -17.99 11.48
C SER A 59 -15.67 -18.39 10.05
N GLY A 60 -15.99 -17.43 9.18
CA GLY A 60 -16.38 -17.67 7.79
C GLY A 60 -15.22 -17.75 6.80
N GLU A 61 -15.56 -17.94 5.51
CA GLU A 61 -14.60 -17.90 4.39
C GLU A 61 -13.82 -16.57 4.32
N ARG A 62 -14.45 -15.49 4.80
CA ARG A 62 -13.87 -14.15 4.84
C ARG A 62 -14.00 -13.55 6.24
N THR A 63 -12.95 -12.88 6.69
CA THR A 63 -12.98 -12.07 7.91
C THR A 63 -13.97 -10.92 7.75
N GLN A 64 -14.93 -10.82 8.67
CA GLN A 64 -15.91 -9.74 8.74
C GLN A 64 -15.62 -8.85 9.94
N LEU A 65 -15.91 -7.55 9.80
CA LEU A 65 -15.79 -6.57 10.87
C LEU A 65 -17.18 -5.98 11.12
N HIS A 66 -17.68 -6.11 12.35
CA HIS A 66 -19.00 -5.62 12.72
C HIS A 66 -18.88 -4.31 13.49
N CYS A 67 -19.64 -3.30 13.03
CA CYS A 67 -19.76 -2.04 13.77
C CYS A 67 -20.44 -2.28 15.12
N PRO A 68 -20.01 -1.56 16.17
CA PRO A 68 -20.75 -1.54 17.43
C PRO A 68 -22.15 -1.02 17.16
N ARG A 69 -23.15 -1.67 17.75
CA ARG A 69 -24.53 -1.21 17.71
C ARG A 69 -24.70 -0.20 18.85
N ASP A 70 -25.14 1.03 18.54
CA ASP A 70 -25.93 1.84 19.49
C ASP A 70 -27.40 1.57 19.13
#